data_AF-A0A6J1ZX91-F1
#
_entry.id   AF-A0A6J1ZX91-F1
#
_cell.length_a   1.000
_cell.length_b   1.000
_cell.length_c   1.000
_cell.angle_alpha   90.00
_cell.angle_beta   90.00
_cell.angle_gamma   90.00
#
_symmetry.space_group_name_H-M   'P 1'
#
loop_
_entity.id
_entity.type
_entity.pdbx_description
1 polymer ?
#
loop_
_entity_poly.entity_id
_entity_poly.type
_entity_poly.pdbx_seq_one_letter_code
_entity_poly.pdbx_strand_id
1 'polypeptide(L)'
;MTCRLLRIVLRVPTNPGLVVGDGEDLPFSDAEMNRHLCAWLFRLSSRNGYHQCHIHPQSHQFTQRHFDTRLWVFRQNRHPVLHHLLNKNCPRRYCHQDTRMLWKHKALQKYMEDLNLNQQDEKQLQELALEERQTMVQKINMLYSELFQSLVPKEKYDKNDVLLEVTSGRTTGGDICQQFTREIFDMYQNYSSYKNWKFELLNYTPADYGGLHHAAARISGDSVYKHLKYEGGIHRVQRIPEVGLSSRMQRIHTGTMSVIVLPQPDEVDVKIDPKDLRIDTFRAKGAGGQHVNTTDSAVRLVHVPTGLVVECQQERSQIKNKEIALRVLRARLYQQIIEKDKCQQQSTRKLQVGTRAQSERIRTYNFTQDRVTDHRIAYEVRDIKEFLCGEKHLDQLIQRLLHSADEEAITEFLDENLKSAK
;
A
#
# COMPACT_ATOMS: atom_id res chain seq x y z
N MET A 1 -9.06 -18.51 -42.28
CA MET A 1 -9.47 -18.52 -40.86
C MET A 1 -9.23 -19.90 -40.28
N THR A 2 -8.10 -20.11 -39.62
CA THR A 2 -7.82 -21.35 -38.87
C THR A 2 -6.78 -21.05 -37.81
N CYS A 3 -7.19 -20.89 -36.56
CA CYS A 3 -6.29 -20.96 -35.42
C CYS A 3 -6.62 -22.23 -34.63
N ARG A 4 -5.62 -23.12 -34.57
CA ARG A 4 -5.62 -24.38 -33.83
C ARG A 4 -5.74 -24.09 -32.34
N LEU A 5 -6.74 -24.70 -31.68
CA LEU A 5 -6.83 -24.74 -30.23
C LEU A 5 -6.02 -25.95 -29.72
N LEU A 6 -5.00 -25.66 -28.90
CA LEU A 6 -4.30 -26.67 -28.11
C LEU A 6 -5.29 -27.34 -27.16
N ARG A 7 -5.41 -28.67 -27.28
CA ARG A 7 -6.20 -29.52 -26.40
C ARG A 7 -5.30 -29.99 -25.26
N ILE A 8 -5.38 -29.35 -24.09
CA ILE A 8 -4.77 -29.88 -22.87
C ILE A 8 -5.72 -30.94 -22.32
N VAL A 9 -5.40 -32.21 -22.55
CA VAL A 9 -6.06 -33.35 -21.92
C VAL A 9 -5.33 -33.62 -20.60
N LEU A 10 -5.96 -33.29 -19.47
CA LEU A 10 -5.52 -33.79 -18.18
C LEU A 10 -5.89 -35.28 -18.10
N ARG A 11 -4.90 -36.15 -18.31
CA ARG A 11 -4.98 -37.59 -18.00
C ARG A 11 -4.92 -37.74 -16.48
N VAL A 12 -5.99 -38.25 -15.88
CA VAL A 12 -5.96 -38.78 -14.51
C VAL A 12 -5.36 -40.19 -14.59
N PRO A 13 -4.33 -40.54 -13.80
CA PRO A 13 -3.82 -41.90 -13.75
C PRO A 13 -4.82 -42.79 -12.99
N THR A 14 -5.27 -43.86 -13.64
CA THR A 14 -5.90 -44.99 -12.96
C THR A 14 -4.80 -45.87 -12.39
N ASN A 15 -4.71 -46.00 -11.07
CA ASN A 15 -3.85 -46.99 -10.43
C ASN A 15 -4.71 -48.18 -9.97
N PRO A 16 -4.35 -49.43 -10.32
CA PRO A 16 -4.98 -50.63 -9.80
C PRO A 16 -4.26 -51.11 -8.52
N GLY A 17 -5.00 -51.76 -7.61
CA GLY A 17 -4.41 -52.70 -6.65
C GLY A 17 -4.68 -52.41 -5.17
N LEU A 18 -5.45 -53.32 -4.55
CA LEU A 18 -5.50 -53.59 -3.11
C LEU A 18 -4.09 -53.80 -2.53
N VAL A 19 -3.81 -53.25 -1.33
CA VAL A 19 -3.17 -53.95 -0.20
C VAL A 19 -3.64 -53.33 1.12
N VAL A 20 -3.92 -54.19 2.09
CA VAL A 20 -4.37 -53.99 3.48
C VAL A 20 -3.24 -53.45 4.37
N GLY A 21 -3.56 -52.62 5.38
CA GLY A 21 -2.64 -52.30 6.48
C GLY A 21 -3.15 -51.20 7.41
N ASP A 22 -3.22 -51.53 8.70
CA ASP A 22 -3.83 -50.80 9.81
C ASP A 22 -3.17 -49.46 10.21
N GLY A 23 -3.95 -48.60 10.89
CA GLY A 23 -3.46 -47.78 12.01
C GLY A 23 -3.25 -46.28 11.80
N GLU A 24 -3.94 -45.50 12.64
CA GLU A 24 -3.67 -44.13 13.14
C GLU A 24 -4.36 -42.92 12.48
N ASP A 25 -5.02 -42.15 13.36
CA ASP A 25 -5.83 -40.94 13.18
C ASP A 25 -5.01 -39.67 12.87
N LEU A 26 -5.55 -38.75 12.03
CA LEU A 26 -5.58 -37.25 12.15
C LEU A 26 -6.06 -36.57 10.82
N PRO A 27 -6.50 -35.28 10.80
CA PRO A 27 -7.90 -34.94 10.53
C PRO A 27 -8.20 -34.17 9.22
N PHE A 28 -9.48 -34.20 8.84
CA PHE A 28 -10.24 -33.28 7.95
C PHE A 28 -9.61 -32.83 6.63
N SER A 29 -9.90 -33.57 5.55
CA SER A 29 -9.63 -33.14 4.17
C SER A 29 -10.87 -32.55 3.48
N ASP A 30 -10.65 -31.46 2.73
CA ASP A 30 -11.49 -30.67 1.78
C ASP A 30 -12.37 -31.44 0.75
N ALA A 31 -12.92 -32.61 1.09
CA ALA A 31 -13.56 -33.50 0.14
C ALA A 31 -15.09 -33.33 0.00
N GLU A 32 -15.77 -32.59 0.87
CA GLU A 32 -17.24 -32.51 0.86
C GLU A 32 -17.83 -31.42 -0.05
N MET A 33 -17.05 -30.43 -0.49
CA MET A 33 -17.58 -29.31 -1.29
C MET A 33 -17.66 -29.60 -2.80
N ASN A 34 -17.23 -30.79 -3.26
CA ASN A 34 -17.18 -31.14 -4.70
C ASN A 34 -18.29 -32.08 -5.18
N ARG A 35 -19.30 -32.40 -4.35
CA ARG A 35 -20.42 -33.27 -4.78
C ARG A 35 -21.65 -32.55 -5.34
N HIS A 36 -21.73 -31.24 -5.25
CA HIS A 36 -22.91 -30.48 -5.73
C HIS A 36 -22.68 -29.54 -6.93
N LEU A 37 -21.51 -29.59 -7.57
CA LEU A 37 -21.17 -28.73 -8.72
C LEU A 37 -21.09 -29.47 -10.08
N CYS A 38 -21.49 -30.74 -10.14
CA CYS A 38 -21.48 -31.53 -11.37
C CYS A 38 -22.87 -31.93 -11.85
N ALA A 39 -23.67 -30.95 -12.25
CA ALA A 39 -24.70 -31.13 -13.28
C ALA A 39 -25.09 -29.73 -13.75
N TRP A 40 -24.67 -29.33 -14.96
CA TRP A 40 -25.36 -28.38 -15.86
C TRP A 40 -24.42 -27.92 -17.00
N LEU A 41 -23.75 -28.84 -17.67
CA LEU A 41 -23.22 -28.61 -19.02
C LEU A 41 -23.35 -29.93 -19.80
N PHE A 42 -23.83 -29.84 -21.05
CA PHE A 42 -24.31 -30.90 -21.97
C PHE A 42 -25.82 -31.20 -21.80
N ARG A 43 -26.70 -31.01 -22.80
CA ARG A 43 -26.62 -31.11 -24.27
C ARG A 43 -27.81 -30.39 -24.93
N LEU A 44 -27.68 -30.00 -26.20
CA LEU A 44 -28.54 -30.41 -27.34
C LEU A 44 -28.00 -29.73 -28.63
N SER A 45 -27.77 -30.43 -29.74
CA SER A 45 -28.71 -31.17 -30.61
C SER A 45 -27.91 -32.21 -31.43
N SER A 46 -28.37 -33.33 -31.99
CA SER A 46 -29.60 -33.62 -32.76
C SER A 46 -29.64 -35.13 -33.14
N ARG A 47 -30.86 -35.69 -33.19
CA ARG A 47 -31.39 -36.78 -34.06
C ARG A 47 -31.09 -38.30 -33.83
N ASN A 48 -32.24 -38.99 -33.74
CA ASN A 48 -32.64 -40.31 -34.27
C ASN A 48 -32.29 -41.61 -33.52
N GLY A 49 -33.34 -42.39 -33.19
CA GLY A 49 -33.29 -43.86 -33.14
C GLY A 49 -33.88 -44.51 -31.88
N TYR A 50 -35.01 -45.19 -32.06
CA TYR A 50 -35.74 -46.08 -31.15
C TYR A 50 -34.89 -46.99 -30.23
N HIS A 51 -35.30 -47.15 -28.95
CA HIS A 51 -35.91 -48.37 -28.36
C HIS A 51 -36.16 -48.23 -26.84
N GLN A 52 -37.20 -48.92 -26.38
CA GLN A 52 -37.81 -49.01 -25.04
C GLN A 52 -36.80 -49.31 -23.91
N CYS A 53 -36.99 -48.89 -22.65
CA CYS A 53 -37.98 -49.42 -21.72
C CYS A 53 -38.23 -48.50 -20.50
N HIS A 54 -39.44 -48.65 -19.95
CA HIS A 54 -40.06 -47.95 -18.82
C HIS A 54 -39.27 -47.97 -17.51
N ILE A 55 -39.39 -46.89 -16.71
CA ILE A 55 -39.96 -46.90 -15.34
C ILE A 55 -40.36 -45.45 -15.01
N HIS A 56 -41.59 -45.29 -14.54
CA HIS A 56 -42.24 -44.03 -14.15
C HIS A 56 -41.50 -43.29 -13.02
N PRO A 57 -41.40 -41.95 -13.09
CA PRO A 57 -41.62 -41.12 -11.92
C PRO A 57 -42.83 -40.22 -12.15
N GLN A 58 -43.82 -40.33 -11.25
CA GLN A 58 -44.90 -39.36 -11.16
C GLN A 58 -44.32 -37.99 -10.81
N SER A 59 -44.81 -37.04 -11.59
CA SER A 59 -44.49 -35.62 -11.61
C SER A 59 -44.91 -34.89 -10.33
N HIS A 60 -44.01 -34.09 -9.77
CA HIS A 60 -44.39 -32.75 -9.33
C HIS A 60 -43.61 -31.72 -10.17
N GLN A 61 -44.37 -30.79 -10.73
CA GLN A 61 -44.02 -29.88 -11.82
C GLN A 61 -42.94 -28.88 -11.38
N PHE A 62 -41.72 -29.04 -11.91
CA PHE A 62 -40.79 -27.91 -11.98
C PHE A 62 -41.23 -27.01 -13.14
N THR A 63 -41.76 -25.84 -12.79
CA THR A 63 -42.05 -24.78 -13.76
C THR A 63 -40.74 -24.29 -14.37
N GLN A 64 -40.56 -24.51 -15.67
CA GLN A 64 -39.49 -23.89 -16.45
C GLN A 64 -39.72 -22.37 -16.48
N ARG A 65 -39.06 -21.62 -15.60
CA ARG A 65 -38.94 -20.18 -15.77
C ARG A 65 -37.81 -19.91 -16.76
N HIS A 66 -38.17 -19.40 -17.93
CA HIS A 66 -37.22 -18.79 -18.86
C HIS A 66 -36.51 -17.62 -18.16
N PHE A 67 -35.19 -17.71 -18.04
CA PHE A 67 -34.37 -16.62 -17.54
C PHE A 67 -34.20 -15.56 -18.65
N ASP A 68 -34.97 -14.47 -18.55
CA ASP A 68 -34.74 -13.27 -19.35
C ASP A 68 -33.62 -12.44 -18.71
N THR A 69 -32.47 -12.41 -19.37
CA THR A 69 -31.20 -11.87 -18.84
C THR A 69 -31.11 -10.34 -18.82
N ARG A 70 -32.22 -9.60 -18.96
CA ARG A 70 -32.20 -8.13 -19.16
C ARG A 70 -32.69 -7.28 -18.00
N LEU A 71 -33.17 -7.85 -16.90
CA LEU A 71 -33.86 -7.06 -15.88
C LEU A 71 -33.52 -7.50 -14.46
N TRP A 72 -32.32 -7.23 -13.94
CA TRP A 72 -32.15 -7.11 -12.48
C TRP A 72 -31.20 -5.96 -12.14
N VAL A 73 -31.82 -4.91 -11.61
CA VAL A 73 -31.18 -3.68 -11.13
C VAL A 73 -30.51 -3.99 -9.80
N PHE A 74 -29.18 -3.83 -9.75
CA PHE A 74 -28.39 -3.81 -8.51
C PHE A 74 -28.98 -2.79 -7.54
N ARG A 75 -29.70 -3.24 -6.52
CA ARG A 75 -30.00 -2.40 -5.35
C ARG A 75 -29.58 -3.15 -4.09
N GLN A 76 -28.72 -2.46 -3.33
CA GLN A 76 -28.29 -2.71 -1.96
C GLN A 76 -27.07 -3.61 -1.76
N ASN A 77 -25.89 -3.04 -2.01
CA ASN A 77 -24.78 -3.11 -1.05
C ASN A 77 -23.95 -1.83 -1.12
N ARG A 78 -23.84 -1.11 -0.01
CA ARG A 78 -23.32 0.28 0.08
C ARG A 78 -21.78 0.35 0.07
N HIS A 79 -21.09 -0.47 -0.74
CA HIS A 79 -19.65 -0.29 -0.95
C HIS A 79 -19.42 0.30 -2.35
N PRO A 80 -19.06 1.59 -2.47
CA PRO A 80 -19.00 2.30 -3.75
C PRO A 80 -18.01 1.65 -4.73
N VAL A 81 -16.89 1.14 -4.22
CA VAL A 81 -15.84 0.45 -5.00
C VAL A 81 -16.36 -0.79 -5.75
N LEU A 82 -17.19 -1.62 -5.11
CA LEU A 82 -17.70 -2.86 -5.71
C LEU A 82 -18.83 -2.62 -6.70
N HIS A 83 -19.70 -1.64 -6.41
CA HIS A 83 -20.66 -1.16 -7.41
C HIS A 83 -19.92 -0.63 -8.65
N HIS A 84 -18.71 -0.08 -8.50
CA HIS A 84 -17.93 0.40 -9.63
C HIS A 84 -17.25 -0.71 -10.44
N LEU A 85 -16.66 -1.69 -9.74
CA LEU A 85 -15.97 -2.86 -10.33
C LEU A 85 -16.91 -3.80 -11.10
N LEU A 86 -18.13 -4.01 -10.59
CA LEU A 86 -19.06 -5.00 -11.16
C LEU A 86 -19.92 -4.47 -12.31
N ASN A 87 -20.02 -3.15 -12.47
CA ASN A 87 -21.01 -2.51 -13.34
C ASN A 87 -20.42 -2.01 -14.68
N LYS A 88 -19.12 -2.21 -14.94
CA LYS A 88 -18.49 -1.89 -16.24
C LYS A 88 -17.50 -2.96 -16.68
N ASN A 89 -17.51 -3.26 -17.98
CA ASN A 89 -16.67 -4.26 -18.64
C ASN A 89 -15.17 -4.00 -18.42
N CYS A 90 -14.58 -4.59 -17.36
CA CYS A 90 -13.15 -4.53 -17.13
C CYS A 90 -12.40 -5.30 -18.24
N PRO A 91 -11.30 -4.74 -18.80
CA PRO A 91 -10.50 -5.39 -19.81
C PRO A 91 -9.82 -6.65 -19.26
N ARG A 92 -9.83 -7.70 -20.09
CA ARG A 92 -9.38 -9.09 -19.88
C ARG A 92 -7.94 -9.33 -19.39
N ARG A 93 -7.18 -8.31 -18.96
CA ARG A 93 -5.73 -8.43 -18.66
C ARG A 93 -5.35 -8.78 -17.22
N TYR A 94 -6.27 -8.71 -16.26
CA TYR A 94 -6.02 -9.12 -14.86
C TYR A 94 -7.00 -10.20 -14.44
N CYS A 95 -6.83 -11.44 -14.91
CA CYS A 95 -7.83 -12.47 -14.62
C CYS A 95 -7.28 -13.89 -14.69
N HIS A 96 -6.76 -14.37 -13.55
CA HIS A 96 -6.95 -15.79 -13.21
C HIS A 96 -7.24 -15.99 -11.72
N GLN A 97 -6.63 -15.20 -10.82
CA GLN A 97 -6.94 -15.21 -9.38
C GLN A 97 -8.09 -14.27 -9.01
N ASP A 98 -8.07 -13.03 -9.49
CA ASP A 98 -9.08 -12.03 -9.12
C ASP A 98 -10.48 -12.33 -9.70
N THR A 99 -10.53 -12.87 -10.92
CA THR A 99 -11.77 -13.41 -11.48
C THR A 99 -12.33 -14.53 -10.63
N ARG A 100 -11.48 -15.46 -10.17
CA ARG A 100 -11.91 -16.62 -9.37
C ARG A 100 -12.53 -16.16 -8.06
N MET A 101 -11.98 -15.12 -7.44
CA MET A 101 -12.52 -14.49 -6.22
C MET A 101 -13.88 -13.82 -6.49
N LEU A 102 -14.01 -13.07 -7.58
CA LEU A 102 -15.27 -12.45 -8.00
C LEU A 102 -16.37 -13.48 -8.32
N TRP A 103 -16.02 -14.59 -8.99
CA TRP A 103 -16.95 -15.69 -9.26
C TRP A 103 -17.37 -16.43 -7.99
N LYS A 104 -16.44 -16.67 -7.05
CA LYS A 104 -16.75 -17.21 -5.71
C LYS A 104 -17.71 -16.30 -4.96
N HIS A 105 -17.44 -14.99 -4.95
CA HIS A 105 -18.32 -14.00 -4.32
C HIS A 105 -19.73 -14.04 -4.92
N LYS A 106 -19.84 -14.02 -6.26
CA LYS A 106 -21.11 -14.07 -6.97
C LYS A 106 -21.91 -15.35 -6.69
N ALA A 107 -21.23 -16.49 -6.57
CA ALA A 107 -21.85 -17.76 -6.22
C ALA A 107 -22.40 -17.76 -4.77
N LEU A 108 -21.62 -17.23 -3.82
CA LEU A 108 -22.03 -17.09 -2.42
C LEU A 108 -23.20 -16.11 -2.24
N GLN A 109 -23.17 -14.99 -2.96
CA GLN A 109 -24.24 -13.99 -2.93
C GLN A 109 -25.56 -14.57 -3.46
N LYS A 110 -25.50 -15.34 -4.57
CA LYS A 110 -26.66 -16.03 -5.10
C LYS A 110 -27.20 -17.10 -4.13
N TYR A 111 -26.31 -17.86 -3.47
CA TYR A 111 -26.71 -18.82 -2.45
C TYR A 111 -27.43 -18.15 -1.26
N MET A 112 -26.95 -16.96 -0.84
CA MET A 112 -27.64 -16.17 0.19
C MET A 112 -29.03 -15.67 -0.25
N GLU A 113 -29.20 -15.30 -1.53
CA GLU A 113 -30.49 -14.91 -2.09
C GLU A 113 -31.46 -16.10 -2.16
N ASP A 114 -30.96 -17.29 -2.53
CA ASP A 114 -31.75 -18.52 -2.59
C ASP A 114 -32.22 -18.96 -1.18
N LEU A 115 -31.39 -18.77 -0.14
CA LEU A 115 -31.77 -19.01 1.26
C LEU A 115 -32.89 -18.08 1.76
N ASN A 116 -33.02 -16.86 1.21
CA ASN A 116 -34.09 -15.93 1.59
C ASN A 116 -35.47 -16.32 1.02
N LEU A 117 -35.53 -17.18 -0.01
CA LEU A 117 -36.78 -17.57 -0.68
C LEU A 117 -37.47 -18.76 0.00
N ASN A 118 -36.77 -19.54 0.82
CA ASN A 118 -37.27 -20.75 1.47
C ASN A 118 -37.81 -20.49 2.89
N GLN A 119 -38.71 -19.51 3.05
CA GLN A 119 -39.26 -19.11 4.36
C GLN A 119 -40.40 -19.99 4.91
N GLN A 120 -40.65 -21.19 4.35
CA GLN A 120 -41.83 -21.99 4.70
C GLN A 120 -41.61 -23.16 5.68
N ASP A 121 -40.39 -23.39 6.20
CA ASP A 121 -40.10 -24.57 7.04
C ASP A 121 -39.83 -24.27 8.54
N GLU A 122 -39.99 -25.33 9.36
CA GLU A 122 -39.98 -25.39 10.83
C GLU A 122 -38.85 -24.59 11.53
N LYS A 123 -39.11 -24.15 12.77
CA LYS A 123 -38.21 -23.29 13.58
C LYS A 123 -36.76 -23.80 13.69
N GLN A 124 -36.54 -25.11 13.73
CA GLN A 124 -35.20 -25.71 13.81
C GLN A 124 -34.40 -25.55 12.51
N LEU A 125 -35.06 -25.60 11.34
CA LEU A 125 -34.43 -25.35 10.04
C LEU A 125 -34.07 -23.87 9.86
N GLN A 126 -34.85 -22.96 10.45
CA GLN A 126 -34.57 -21.52 10.42
C GLN A 126 -33.33 -21.15 11.24
N GLU A 127 -33.12 -21.77 12.40
CA GLU A 127 -31.92 -21.54 13.22
C GLU A 127 -30.64 -21.97 12.48
N LEU A 128 -30.66 -23.15 11.86
CA LEU A 128 -29.54 -23.64 11.03
C LEU A 128 -29.26 -22.72 9.83
N ALA A 129 -30.31 -22.25 9.14
CA ALA A 129 -30.15 -21.31 8.03
C ALA A 129 -29.57 -19.95 8.47
N LEU A 130 -29.90 -19.48 9.68
CA LEU A 130 -29.35 -18.24 10.24
C LEU A 130 -27.86 -18.38 10.57
N GLU A 131 -27.44 -19.52 11.13
CA GLU A 131 -26.04 -19.83 11.41
C GLU A 131 -25.23 -19.95 10.11
N GLU A 132 -25.74 -20.69 9.12
CA GLU A 132 -25.11 -20.75 7.79
C GLU A 132 -24.97 -19.36 7.18
N ARG A 133 -26.01 -18.52 7.29
CA ARG A 133 -25.94 -17.14 6.80
C ARG A 133 -24.86 -16.32 7.50
N GLN A 134 -24.71 -16.44 8.82
CA GLN A 134 -23.67 -15.74 9.57
C GLN A 134 -22.27 -16.18 9.11
N THR A 135 -22.05 -17.48 8.94
CA THR A 135 -20.76 -17.99 8.44
C THR A 135 -20.48 -17.53 7.01
N MET A 136 -21.50 -17.48 6.14
CA MET A 136 -21.36 -16.99 4.77
C MET A 136 -21.05 -15.49 4.72
N VAL A 137 -21.70 -14.68 5.56
CA VAL A 137 -21.38 -13.24 5.68
C VAL A 137 -19.94 -13.03 6.16
N GLN A 138 -19.49 -13.81 7.14
CA GLN A 138 -18.10 -13.77 7.59
C GLN A 138 -17.13 -14.14 6.46
N LYS A 139 -17.39 -15.22 5.72
CA LYS A 139 -16.58 -15.64 4.56
C LYS A 139 -16.55 -14.57 3.47
N ILE A 140 -17.70 -13.93 3.19
CA ILE A 140 -17.79 -12.84 2.22
C ILE A 140 -16.93 -11.65 2.68
N ASN A 141 -17.02 -11.26 3.95
CA ASN A 141 -16.22 -10.17 4.50
C ASN A 141 -14.71 -10.48 4.47
N MET A 142 -14.32 -11.73 4.75
CA MET A 142 -12.93 -12.16 4.61
C MET A 142 -12.45 -12.06 3.15
N LEU A 143 -13.20 -12.63 2.21
CA LEU A 143 -12.87 -12.56 0.78
C LEU A 143 -12.80 -11.11 0.29
N TYR A 144 -13.66 -10.23 0.81
CA TYR A 144 -13.58 -8.81 0.52
C TYR A 144 -12.28 -8.19 1.03
N SER A 145 -11.90 -8.45 2.28
CA SER A 145 -10.65 -7.93 2.84
C SER A 145 -9.41 -8.38 2.04
N GLU A 146 -9.38 -9.65 1.61
CA GLU A 146 -8.32 -10.19 0.77
C GLU A 146 -8.29 -9.52 -0.62
N LEU A 147 -9.45 -9.33 -1.22
CA LEU A 147 -9.58 -8.68 -2.52
C LEU A 147 -9.13 -7.21 -2.44
N PHE A 148 -9.55 -6.48 -1.40
CA PHE A 148 -9.12 -5.11 -1.15
C PHE A 148 -7.60 -5.03 -1.02
N GLN A 149 -6.99 -5.87 -0.18
CA GLN A 149 -5.53 -5.90 -0.02
C GLN A 149 -4.77 -6.23 -1.31
N SER A 150 -5.36 -7.03 -2.20
CA SER A 150 -4.76 -7.37 -3.49
C SER A 150 -4.88 -6.25 -4.52
N LEU A 151 -5.92 -5.41 -4.41
CA LEU A 151 -6.14 -4.28 -5.34
C LEU A 151 -5.34 -3.04 -4.97
N VAL A 152 -5.01 -2.83 -3.69
CA VAL A 152 -4.23 -1.66 -3.26
C VAL A 152 -2.82 -1.72 -3.89
N PRO A 153 -2.43 -0.71 -4.69
CA PRO A 153 -1.09 -0.65 -5.26
C PRO A 153 -0.07 -0.50 -4.14
N LYS A 154 0.96 -1.36 -4.14
CA LYS A 154 2.03 -1.30 -3.13
C LYS A 154 2.98 -0.16 -3.47
N GLU A 155 3.20 0.76 -2.52
CA GLU A 155 4.16 1.84 -2.71
C GLU A 155 5.59 1.36 -2.45
N LYS A 156 6.57 1.96 -3.14
CA LYS A 156 7.99 1.58 -3.07
C LYS A 156 8.56 1.70 -1.64
N TYR A 157 8.09 2.68 -0.87
CA TYR A 157 8.67 3.06 0.43
C TYR A 157 7.88 2.56 1.64
N ASP A 158 6.78 1.81 1.46
CA ASP A 158 5.89 1.40 2.57
C ASP A 158 6.59 0.56 3.65
N LYS A 159 7.69 -0.12 3.29
CA LYS A 159 8.47 -0.96 4.19
C LYS A 159 9.66 -0.25 4.83
N ASN A 160 9.96 0.97 4.41
CA ASN A 160 11.18 1.65 4.83
C ASN A 160 11.04 2.17 6.26
N ASP A 161 12.19 2.28 6.91
CA ASP A 161 12.36 3.05 8.14
C ASP A 161 12.02 4.53 7.89
N VAL A 162 11.74 5.24 8.97
CA VAL A 162 11.29 6.63 8.92
C VAL A 162 12.25 7.54 9.67
N LEU A 163 12.56 8.67 9.05
CA LEU A 163 13.05 9.85 9.74
C LEU A 163 11.87 10.75 10.10
N LEU A 164 11.56 10.82 11.40
CA LEU A 164 10.55 11.70 11.96
C LEU A 164 11.23 12.96 12.48
N GLU A 165 10.81 14.12 11.99
CA GLU A 165 11.26 15.40 12.52
C GLU A 165 10.07 16.26 12.95
N VAL A 166 10.24 16.94 14.07
CA VAL A 166 9.21 17.77 14.66
C VAL A 166 9.79 19.15 14.89
N THR A 167 9.12 20.18 14.38
CA THR A 167 9.61 21.57 14.45
C THR A 167 8.51 22.51 14.92
N SER A 168 8.87 23.35 15.89
CA SER A 168 7.97 24.38 16.43
C SER A 168 7.64 25.46 15.39
N GLY A 169 6.37 25.89 15.37
CA GLY A 169 5.92 27.03 14.57
C GLY A 169 6.34 28.37 15.16
N ARG A 170 6.24 29.44 14.36
CA ARG A 170 6.59 30.82 14.74
C ARG A 170 5.36 31.72 14.90
N THR A 171 4.30 31.22 15.56
CA THR A 171 3.10 32.02 15.85
C THR A 171 3.27 32.83 17.13
N THR A 172 2.47 33.89 17.30
CA THR A 172 2.40 34.71 18.52
C THR A 172 2.13 33.82 19.74
N GLY A 173 3.08 33.75 20.67
CA GLY A 173 3.11 32.76 21.77
C GLY A 173 3.95 31.52 21.42
N GLY A 174 5.21 31.74 21.06
CA GLY A 174 6.14 30.68 20.61
C GLY A 174 6.43 29.61 21.65
N ASP A 175 6.32 29.95 22.93
CA ASP A 175 6.42 29.03 24.07
C ASP A 175 5.35 27.91 24.03
N ILE A 176 4.13 28.23 23.61
CA ILE A 176 3.05 27.25 23.47
C ILE A 176 3.38 26.24 22.36
N CYS A 177 3.93 26.73 21.25
CA CYS A 177 4.30 25.88 20.13
C CYS A 177 5.46 24.95 20.52
N GLN A 178 6.44 25.45 21.29
CA GLN A 178 7.58 24.66 21.76
C GLN A 178 7.15 23.55 22.71
N GLN A 179 6.29 23.85 23.69
CA GLN A 179 5.76 22.84 24.62
C GLN A 179 4.96 21.77 23.88
N PHE A 180 4.06 22.19 22.98
CA PHE A 180 3.28 21.27 22.18
C PHE A 180 4.15 20.41 21.24
N THR A 181 5.25 20.96 20.72
CA THR A 181 6.23 20.22 19.91
C THR A 181 6.85 19.08 20.72
N ARG A 182 7.13 19.29 22.02
CA ARG A 182 7.59 18.23 22.92
C ARG A 182 6.53 17.18 23.17
N GLU A 183 5.31 17.58 23.51
CA GLU A 183 4.20 16.66 23.76
C GLU A 183 3.93 15.74 22.57
N ILE A 184 3.97 16.28 21.34
CA ILE A 184 3.80 15.48 20.12
C ILE A 184 5.01 14.57 19.85
N PHE A 185 6.22 15.01 20.14
CA PHE A 185 7.41 14.17 20.02
C PHE A 185 7.36 12.98 20.99
N ASP A 186 7.00 13.23 22.24
CA ASP A 186 6.81 12.22 23.29
C ASP A 186 5.68 11.24 22.92
N MET A 187 4.57 11.75 22.35
CA MET A 187 3.47 10.93 21.82
C MET A 187 3.96 9.93 20.76
N TYR A 188 4.79 10.35 19.80
CA TYR A 188 5.32 9.43 18.78
C TYR A 188 6.38 8.46 19.34
N GLN A 189 7.13 8.86 20.36
CA GLN A 189 8.03 7.96 21.08
C GLN A 189 7.24 6.83 21.77
N ASN A 190 6.13 7.18 22.43
CA ASN A 190 5.25 6.20 23.05
C ASN A 190 4.55 5.32 22.02
N TYR A 191 4.08 5.90 20.90
CA TYR A 191 3.47 5.12 19.81
C TYR A 191 4.44 4.10 19.20
N SER A 192 5.70 4.50 19.04
CA SER A 192 6.75 3.59 18.58
C SER A 192 6.93 2.42 19.56
N SER A 193 6.89 2.69 20.87
CA SER A 193 6.94 1.66 21.91
C SER A 193 5.70 0.74 21.87
N TYR A 194 4.51 1.30 21.68
CA TYR A 194 3.25 0.55 21.54
C TYR A 194 3.26 -0.41 20.33
N LYS A 195 3.87 0.00 19.21
CA LYS A 195 4.05 -0.83 18.01
C LYS A 195 5.28 -1.73 18.04
N ASN A 196 6.04 -1.75 19.14
CA ASN A 196 7.33 -2.46 19.27
C ASN A 196 8.36 -2.04 18.21
N TRP A 197 8.35 -0.78 17.80
CA TRP A 197 9.36 -0.20 16.90
C TRP A 197 10.53 0.36 17.70
N LYS A 198 11.72 0.34 17.08
CA LYS A 198 12.92 0.92 17.66
C LYS A 198 12.93 2.43 17.39
N PHE A 199 12.97 3.22 18.46
CA PHE A 199 13.05 4.68 18.40
C PHE A 199 14.46 5.15 18.76
N GLU A 200 15.19 5.72 17.80
CA GLU A 200 16.54 6.23 17.97
C GLU A 200 16.54 7.76 17.88
N LEU A 201 16.91 8.44 18.96
CA LEU A 201 17.01 9.90 18.98
C LEU A 201 18.24 10.36 18.17
N LEU A 202 18.04 11.26 17.21
CA LEU A 202 19.11 11.81 16.37
C LEU A 202 19.46 13.25 16.75
N ASN A 203 18.44 14.08 16.96
CA ASN A 203 18.62 15.48 17.33
C ASN A 203 17.55 15.89 18.35
N TYR A 204 17.94 16.69 19.33
CA TYR A 204 17.06 17.20 20.38
C TYR A 204 17.47 18.61 20.77
N THR A 205 16.72 19.61 20.31
CA THR A 205 16.98 21.02 20.57
C THR A 205 15.94 21.59 21.53
N PRO A 206 16.25 21.68 22.85
CA PRO A 206 15.33 22.19 23.85
C PRO A 206 15.10 23.70 23.72
N ALA A 207 13.97 24.17 24.25
CA ALA A 207 13.62 25.59 24.32
C ALA A 207 13.66 26.12 25.76
N ASP A 208 13.85 27.43 25.91
CA ASP A 208 14.08 28.10 27.21
C ASP A 208 12.90 27.98 28.18
N TYR A 209 11.66 28.06 27.68
CA TYR A 209 10.43 28.05 28.50
C TYR A 209 9.78 26.67 28.59
N GLY A 210 10.58 25.61 28.44
CA GLY A 210 10.12 24.24 28.35
C GLY A 210 9.59 23.91 26.95
N GLY A 211 9.86 22.69 26.49
CA GLY A 211 9.49 22.23 25.16
C GLY A 211 10.68 22.10 24.22
N LEU A 212 10.39 22.10 22.92
CA LEU A 212 11.35 21.83 21.85
C LEU A 212 11.25 22.85 20.72
N HIS A 213 12.39 23.31 20.22
CA HIS A 213 12.45 24.05 18.96
C HIS A 213 12.39 23.11 17.76
N HIS A 214 13.18 22.03 17.84
CA HIS A 214 13.35 21.02 16.82
C HIS A 214 13.79 19.71 17.47
N ALA A 215 13.24 18.59 17.03
CA ALA A 215 13.73 17.26 17.36
C ALA A 215 13.61 16.33 16.16
N ALA A 216 14.51 15.36 16.08
CA ALA A 216 14.53 14.36 15.02
C ALA A 216 14.83 12.99 15.62
N ALA A 217 14.12 11.98 15.15
CA ALA A 217 14.29 10.60 15.54
C ALA A 217 14.19 9.68 14.32
N ARG A 218 14.97 8.61 14.35
CA ARG A 218 14.84 7.48 13.42
C ARG A 218 13.94 6.43 14.06
N ILE A 219 12.94 5.97 13.33
CA ILE A 219 12.02 4.92 13.75
C ILE A 219 12.21 3.74 12.80
N SER A 220 12.63 2.59 13.36
CA SER A 220 12.90 1.37 12.60
C SER A 220 11.98 0.24 13.05
N GLY A 221 11.43 -0.52 12.11
CA GLY A 221 10.44 -1.55 12.42
C GLY A 221 9.66 -2.04 11.19
N ASP A 222 8.59 -2.79 11.43
CA ASP A 222 7.77 -3.32 10.35
C ASP A 222 6.83 -2.23 9.78
N SER A 223 6.98 -1.95 8.48
CA SER A 223 6.15 -1.00 7.72
C SER A 223 5.90 0.35 8.42
N VAL A 224 6.95 0.92 9.02
CA VAL A 224 6.85 2.18 9.77
C VAL A 224 6.37 3.33 8.88
N TYR A 225 6.95 3.47 7.69
CA TYR A 225 6.57 4.56 6.78
C TYR A 225 5.11 4.48 6.35
N LYS A 226 4.59 3.28 6.08
CA LYS A 226 3.16 3.09 5.75
C LYS A 226 2.25 3.71 6.80
N HIS A 227 2.53 3.48 8.09
CA HIS A 227 1.70 3.96 9.18
C HIS A 227 1.87 5.46 9.44
N LEU A 228 3.09 5.98 9.35
CA LEU A 228 3.39 7.37 9.71
C LEU A 228 3.30 8.35 8.53
N LYS A 229 3.18 7.92 7.27
CA LYS A 229 3.19 8.83 6.10
C LYS A 229 2.12 9.92 6.15
N TYR A 230 0.98 9.65 6.78
CA TYR A 230 -0.10 10.62 6.97
C TYR A 230 0.04 11.49 8.21
N GLU A 231 1.09 11.32 9.00
CA GLU A 231 1.42 12.21 10.11
C GLU A 231 2.17 13.47 9.63
N GLY A 232 2.74 13.44 8.42
CA GLY A 232 3.43 14.58 7.83
C GLY A 232 2.47 15.74 7.53
N GLY A 233 2.74 16.92 8.09
CA GLY A 233 1.92 18.11 7.90
C GLY A 233 1.95 19.08 9.09
N ILE A 234 1.03 20.05 9.06
CA ILE A 234 0.90 21.07 10.12
C ILE A 234 -0.15 20.64 11.14
N HIS A 235 0.22 20.64 12.42
CA HIS A 235 -0.69 20.39 13.54
C HIS A 235 -0.94 21.70 14.28
N ARG A 236 -2.20 21.96 14.60
CA ARG A 236 -2.65 23.17 15.31
C ARG A 236 -3.03 22.82 16.74
N VAL A 237 -2.61 23.64 17.70
CA VAL A 237 -3.03 23.53 19.10
C VAL A 237 -3.82 24.76 19.52
N GLN A 238 -4.87 24.56 20.32
CA GLN A 238 -5.63 25.62 20.98
C GLN A 238 -5.73 25.29 22.47
N ARG A 239 -5.12 26.13 23.31
CA ARG A 239 -5.14 25.94 24.76
C ARG A 239 -4.95 27.25 25.52
N ILE A 240 -5.23 27.21 26.81
CA ILE A 240 -4.79 28.25 27.75
C ILE A 240 -3.42 27.80 28.26
N PRO A 241 -2.33 28.56 28.03
CA PRO A 241 -0.99 28.18 28.45
C PRO A 241 -0.85 28.25 29.97
N GLU A 242 -0.37 27.17 30.56
CA GLU A 242 -0.10 27.10 32.01
C GLU A 242 1.27 27.71 32.36
N VAL A 243 2.26 27.51 31.49
CA VAL A 243 3.66 27.89 31.72
C VAL A 243 4.23 28.69 30.54
N GLY A 244 5.20 29.57 30.81
CA GLY A 244 5.86 30.42 29.81
C GLY A 244 5.48 31.91 29.90
N LEU A 245 5.84 32.68 28.88
CA LEU A 245 5.52 34.11 28.79
C LEU A 245 4.04 34.33 28.47
N SER A 246 3.45 33.41 27.72
CA SER A 246 2.05 33.48 27.28
C SER A 246 1.05 33.18 28.39
N SER A 247 1.46 32.55 29.49
CA SER A 247 0.59 32.27 30.65
C SER A 247 0.15 33.52 31.40
N ARG A 248 0.88 34.64 31.26
CA ARG A 248 0.48 35.94 31.80
C ARG A 248 -0.89 36.40 31.28
N MET A 249 -1.25 35.95 30.08
CA MET A 249 -2.49 36.27 29.42
C MET A 249 -3.37 35.01 29.44
N GLN A 250 -4.24 34.88 30.45
CA GLN A 250 -5.18 33.76 30.67
C GLN A 250 -6.31 33.71 29.62
N ARG A 251 -5.93 33.67 28.35
CA ARG A 251 -6.83 33.56 27.21
C ARG A 251 -6.47 32.33 26.38
N ILE A 252 -7.35 31.95 25.47
CA ILE A 252 -7.06 30.89 24.51
C ILE A 252 -6.04 31.43 23.50
N HIS A 253 -4.91 30.73 23.38
CA HIS A 253 -3.93 31.00 22.35
C HIS A 253 -3.94 29.86 21.33
N THR A 254 -3.58 30.17 20.09
CA THR A 254 -3.49 29.20 19.01
C THR A 254 -2.04 29.09 18.56
N GLY A 255 -1.49 27.88 18.67
CA GLY A 255 -0.16 27.52 18.18
C GLY A 255 -0.21 26.61 16.96
N THR A 256 0.91 26.53 16.24
CA THR A 256 1.11 25.59 15.15
C THR A 256 2.48 24.93 15.27
N MET A 257 2.60 23.72 14.75
CA MET A 257 3.85 22.99 14.64
C MET A 257 3.82 22.14 13.36
N SER A 258 4.99 21.75 12.87
CA SER A 258 5.12 20.91 11.68
C SER A 258 5.76 19.58 12.03
N VAL A 259 5.15 18.49 11.58
CA VAL A 259 5.70 17.14 11.60
C VAL A 259 6.14 16.81 10.18
N ILE A 260 7.35 16.28 10.06
CA ILE A 260 7.96 15.88 8.80
C ILE A 260 8.25 14.39 8.91
N VAL A 261 7.82 13.63 7.91
CA VAL A 261 7.97 12.18 7.84
C VAL A 261 8.62 11.86 6.50
N LEU A 262 9.87 11.40 6.54
CA LEU A 262 10.63 11.03 5.35
C LEU A 262 11.02 9.55 5.40
N PRO A 263 10.87 8.80 4.29
CA PRO A 263 11.37 7.45 4.25
C PRO A 263 12.90 7.48 4.20
N GLN A 264 13.54 6.65 5.00
CA GLN A 264 14.99 6.47 4.93
C GLN A 264 15.32 5.55 3.74
N PRO A 265 16.12 6.02 2.76
CA PRO A 265 16.57 5.16 1.68
C PRO A 265 17.68 4.23 2.15
N ASP A 266 17.77 3.06 1.52
CA ASP A 266 18.90 2.15 1.69
C ASP A 266 20.18 2.75 1.09
N GLU A 267 21.34 2.28 1.55
CA GLU A 267 22.63 2.68 0.99
C GLU A 267 22.70 2.33 -0.51
N VAL A 268 22.94 3.34 -1.35
CA VAL A 268 23.02 3.16 -2.80
C VAL A 268 24.42 2.73 -3.19
N ASP A 269 24.59 1.46 -3.57
CA ASP A 269 25.82 0.97 -4.21
C ASP A 269 25.74 1.13 -5.74
N VAL A 270 26.67 1.90 -6.31
CA VAL A 270 26.72 2.19 -7.74
C VAL A 270 27.57 1.14 -8.45
N LYS A 271 26.88 0.09 -8.94
CA LYS A 271 27.46 -0.90 -9.83
C LYS A 271 27.40 -0.39 -11.27
N ILE A 272 28.55 -0.35 -11.94
CA ILE A 272 28.67 0.08 -13.33
C ILE A 272 28.88 -1.15 -14.19
N ASP A 273 27.96 -1.42 -15.10
CA ASP A 273 28.09 -2.49 -16.06
C ASP A 273 29.04 -2.08 -17.20
N PRO A 274 29.99 -2.94 -17.60
CA PRO A 274 30.95 -2.61 -18.65
C PRO A 274 30.31 -2.43 -20.02
N LYS A 275 29.09 -2.94 -20.23
CA LYS A 275 28.31 -2.78 -21.47
C LYS A 275 27.82 -1.35 -21.70
N ASP A 276 27.65 -0.59 -20.62
CA ASP A 276 27.14 0.77 -20.66
C ASP A 276 28.26 1.82 -20.80
N LEU A 277 29.50 1.35 -20.91
CA LEU A 277 30.69 2.19 -21.01
C LEU A 277 31.25 2.19 -22.44
N ARG A 278 31.31 3.38 -23.04
CA ARG A 278 32.14 3.61 -24.22
C ARG A 278 33.51 4.12 -23.78
N ILE A 279 34.56 3.43 -24.21
CA ILE A 279 35.95 3.73 -23.86
C ILE A 279 36.65 4.23 -25.11
N ASP A 280 36.99 5.51 -25.12
CA ASP A 280 37.71 6.17 -26.21
C ASP A 280 39.15 6.46 -25.74
N THR A 281 40.15 6.09 -26.53
CA THR A 281 41.58 6.30 -26.22
C THR A 281 42.19 7.32 -27.17
N PHE A 282 43.03 8.21 -26.65
CA PHE A 282 43.63 9.29 -27.44
C PHE A 282 44.99 9.72 -26.87
N ARG A 283 45.72 10.56 -27.61
CA ARG A 283 47.02 11.10 -27.19
C ARG A 283 46.87 12.11 -26.06
N ALA A 284 47.69 11.96 -25.03
CA ALA A 284 47.73 12.90 -23.92
C ALA A 284 48.20 14.29 -24.38
N LYS A 285 47.74 15.35 -23.72
CA LYS A 285 48.15 16.73 -23.99
C LYS A 285 48.99 17.27 -22.82
N GLY A 286 50.12 17.89 -23.10
CA GLY A 286 50.94 18.59 -22.09
C GLY A 286 52.44 18.44 -22.30
N ALA A 287 53.21 18.88 -21.29
CA ALA A 287 54.66 18.75 -21.28
C ALA A 287 55.07 17.27 -21.32
N GLY A 288 55.72 16.85 -22.41
CA GLY A 288 56.18 15.50 -22.58
C GLY A 288 57.07 15.36 -23.81
N GLY A 289 58.01 14.41 -23.76
CA GLY A 289 58.88 14.09 -24.88
C GLY A 289 58.18 13.24 -25.94
N GLN A 290 58.99 12.48 -26.68
CA GLN A 290 58.53 11.61 -27.77
C GLN A 290 57.38 10.65 -27.37
N HIS A 291 57.36 10.19 -26.12
CA HIS A 291 56.33 9.29 -25.60
C HIS A 291 54.91 9.91 -25.64
N VAL A 292 54.77 11.22 -25.38
CA VAL A 292 53.45 11.89 -25.39
C VAL A 292 52.93 12.09 -26.82
N ASN A 293 53.83 12.25 -27.79
CA ASN A 293 53.45 12.46 -29.19
C ASN A 293 53.06 11.17 -29.92
N THR A 294 53.54 10.01 -29.45
CA THR A 294 53.42 8.72 -30.13
C THR A 294 52.46 7.75 -29.45
N THR A 295 52.31 7.82 -28.13
CA THR A 295 51.57 6.82 -27.34
C THR A 295 50.18 7.32 -26.95
N ASP A 296 49.14 6.51 -27.20
CA ASP A 296 47.75 6.80 -26.83
C ASP A 296 47.45 6.44 -25.37
N SER A 297 48.02 7.21 -24.44
CA SER A 297 47.91 6.94 -23.01
C SER A 297 46.67 7.55 -22.34
N ALA A 298 46.00 8.53 -22.95
CA ALA A 298 44.83 9.19 -22.36
C ALA A 298 43.53 8.43 -22.65
N VAL A 299 42.64 8.38 -21.65
CA VAL A 299 41.39 7.62 -21.71
C VAL A 299 40.21 8.54 -21.43
N ARG A 300 39.18 8.46 -22.28
CA ARG A 300 37.87 9.06 -22.07
C ARG A 300 36.83 7.96 -21.94
N LEU A 301 36.06 8.02 -20.86
CA LEU A 301 34.94 7.14 -20.59
C LEU A 301 33.65 7.92 -20.77
N VAL A 302 32.71 7.33 -21.50
CA VAL A 302 31.34 7.84 -21.64
C VAL A 302 30.39 6.78 -21.09
N HIS A 303 29.61 7.14 -20.08
CA HIS A 303 28.51 6.31 -19.62
C HIS A 303 27.30 6.59 -20.51
N VAL A 304 27.00 5.66 -21.41
CA VAL A 304 25.98 5.82 -22.46
C VAL A 304 24.60 6.20 -21.90
N PRO A 305 24.07 5.58 -20.84
CA PRO A 305 22.70 5.88 -20.40
C PRO A 305 22.57 7.22 -19.66
N THR A 306 23.63 7.73 -19.00
CA THR A 306 23.57 9.06 -18.34
C THR A 306 24.20 10.17 -19.17
N GLY A 307 24.92 9.84 -20.25
CA GLY A 307 25.68 10.79 -21.06
C GLY A 307 26.91 11.39 -20.34
N LEU A 308 27.27 10.89 -19.17
CA LEU A 308 28.40 11.42 -18.40
C LEU A 308 29.73 11.07 -19.06
N VAL A 309 30.56 12.10 -19.27
CA VAL A 309 31.90 11.97 -19.82
C VAL A 309 32.94 12.27 -18.74
N VAL A 310 33.94 11.38 -18.63
CA VAL A 310 35.09 11.54 -17.74
C VAL A 310 36.35 11.25 -18.54
N GLU A 311 37.35 12.11 -18.44
CA GLU A 311 38.65 11.91 -19.08
C GLU A 311 39.78 11.94 -18.05
N CYS A 312 40.79 11.11 -18.27
CA CYS A 312 41.98 11.02 -17.42
C CYS A 312 43.24 10.84 -18.25
N GLN A 313 44.27 11.62 -17.92
CA GLN A 313 45.58 11.62 -18.58
C GLN A 313 46.75 11.82 -17.60
N GLN A 314 46.55 11.54 -16.31
CA GLN A 314 47.53 11.84 -15.25
C GLN A 314 48.76 10.92 -15.30
N GLU A 315 48.55 9.64 -15.57
CA GLU A 315 49.60 8.63 -15.59
C GLU A 315 50.12 8.36 -17.00
N ARG A 316 51.34 7.83 -17.11
CA ARG A 316 51.91 7.40 -18.40
C ARG A 316 51.23 6.13 -18.94
N SER A 317 50.63 5.33 -18.06
CA SER A 317 49.99 4.04 -18.41
C SER A 317 48.49 4.23 -18.67
N GLN A 318 48.03 3.72 -19.82
CA GLN A 318 46.62 3.70 -20.20
C GLN A 318 45.73 2.96 -19.20
N ILE A 319 46.20 1.81 -18.68
CA ILE A 319 45.42 0.98 -17.74
C ILE A 319 45.18 1.75 -16.44
N LYS A 320 46.22 2.40 -15.91
CA LYS A 320 46.10 3.25 -14.72
C LYS A 320 45.15 4.42 -14.95
N ASN A 321 45.25 5.10 -16.10
CA ASN A 321 44.31 6.18 -16.46
C ASN A 321 42.87 5.67 -16.58
N LYS A 322 42.65 4.47 -17.13
CA LYS A 322 41.33 3.84 -17.20
C LYS A 322 40.76 3.55 -15.80
N GLU A 323 41.56 3.01 -14.89
CA GLU A 323 41.13 2.74 -13.51
C GLU A 323 40.78 4.01 -12.75
N ILE A 324 41.60 5.07 -12.91
CA ILE A 324 41.33 6.39 -12.31
C ILE A 324 40.05 6.98 -12.92
N ALA A 325 39.90 6.94 -14.25
CA ALA A 325 38.70 7.42 -14.92
C ALA A 325 37.44 6.66 -14.47
N LEU A 326 37.52 5.35 -14.29
CA LEU A 326 36.41 4.53 -13.75
C LEU A 326 36.06 4.93 -12.32
N ARG A 327 37.06 5.17 -11.47
CA ARG A 327 36.86 5.62 -10.09
C ARG A 327 36.18 6.99 -10.04
N VAL A 328 36.62 7.94 -10.88
CA VAL A 328 36.02 9.27 -10.99
C VAL A 328 34.60 9.18 -11.56
N LEU A 329 34.37 8.33 -12.55
CA LEU A 329 33.04 8.10 -13.12
C LEU A 329 32.07 7.56 -12.08
N ARG A 330 32.50 6.55 -11.28
CA ARG A 330 31.70 6.03 -10.17
C ARG A 330 31.36 7.11 -9.14
N ALA A 331 32.34 7.93 -8.76
CA ALA A 331 32.12 9.04 -7.83
C ALA A 331 31.11 10.07 -8.39
N ARG A 332 31.21 10.41 -9.68
CA ARG A 332 30.25 11.34 -10.33
C ARG A 332 28.84 10.76 -10.43
N LEU A 333 28.71 9.48 -10.79
CA LEU A 333 27.41 8.81 -10.85
C LEU A 333 26.76 8.73 -9.46
N TYR A 334 27.54 8.37 -8.45
CA TYR A 334 27.09 8.37 -7.06
C TYR A 334 26.60 9.74 -6.61
N GLN A 335 27.38 10.80 -6.90
CA GLN A 335 26.99 12.17 -6.58
C GLN A 335 25.69 12.58 -7.27
N GLN A 336 25.49 12.24 -8.54
CA GLN A 336 24.26 12.54 -9.27
C GLN A 336 23.04 11.84 -8.66
N ILE A 337 23.17 10.58 -8.23
CA ILE A 337 22.07 9.85 -7.60
C ILE A 337 21.70 10.49 -6.27
N ILE A 338 22.70 10.74 -5.41
CA ILE A 338 22.47 11.43 -4.13
C ILE A 338 21.83 12.80 -4.33
N GLU A 339 22.28 13.57 -5.32
CA GLU A 339 21.74 14.90 -5.57
C GLU A 339 20.27 14.84 -6.01
N LYS A 340 19.90 13.87 -6.86
CA LYS A 340 18.51 13.62 -7.23
C LYS A 340 17.66 13.24 -6.01
N ASP A 341 18.15 12.31 -5.19
CA ASP A 341 17.43 11.86 -3.98
C ASP A 341 17.26 13.00 -2.98
N LYS A 342 18.32 13.81 -2.76
CA LYS A 342 18.26 15.01 -1.92
C LYS A 342 17.26 16.03 -2.43
N CYS A 343 17.24 16.28 -3.75
CA CYS A 343 16.27 17.19 -4.35
C CYS A 343 14.83 16.71 -4.14
N GLN A 344 14.58 15.40 -4.29
CA GLN A 344 13.27 14.80 -4.04
C GLN A 344 12.87 14.88 -2.56
N GLN A 345 13.79 14.56 -1.64
CA GLN A 345 13.52 14.70 -0.20
C GLN A 345 13.25 16.15 0.19
N GLN A 346 14.01 17.11 -0.35
CA GLN A 346 13.81 18.52 -0.09
C GLN A 346 12.46 19.02 -0.62
N SER A 347 12.02 18.57 -1.80
CA SER A 347 10.71 18.94 -2.33
C SER A 347 9.58 18.34 -1.48
N THR A 348 9.65 17.07 -1.12
CA THR A 348 8.69 16.41 -0.21
C THR A 348 8.65 17.13 1.16
N ARG A 349 9.81 17.47 1.72
CA ARG A 349 9.91 18.21 2.97
C ARG A 349 9.26 19.59 2.89
N LYS A 350 9.48 20.32 1.80
CA LYS A 350 8.83 21.63 1.56
C LYS A 350 7.31 21.50 1.48
N LEU A 351 6.80 20.45 0.85
CA LEU A 351 5.36 20.18 0.76
C LEU A 351 4.73 19.90 2.14
N GLN A 352 5.39 19.08 2.97
CA GLN A 352 4.88 18.77 4.32
C GLN A 352 4.93 19.97 5.28
N VAL A 353 5.98 20.80 5.19
CA VAL A 353 6.08 22.02 6.01
C VAL A 353 5.11 23.10 5.53
N GLY A 354 4.83 23.14 4.23
CA GLY A 354 3.98 24.14 3.60
C GLY A 354 4.45 25.57 3.87
N THR A 355 3.50 26.50 3.99
CA THR A 355 3.76 27.91 4.35
C THR A 355 3.82 28.13 5.86
N ARG A 356 3.65 27.07 6.68
CA ARG A 356 3.49 27.13 8.14
C ARG A 356 2.28 27.98 8.58
N ALA A 357 1.32 28.18 7.67
CA ALA A 357 0.09 28.92 7.95
C ALA A 357 -0.94 28.03 8.68
N GLN A 358 -1.82 28.67 9.48
CA GLN A 358 -2.88 27.97 10.22
C GLN A 358 -3.97 27.34 9.31
N SER A 359 -4.02 27.74 8.03
CA SER A 359 -4.96 27.24 7.02
C SER A 359 -4.62 25.85 6.52
N GLU A 360 -3.34 25.49 6.50
CA GLU A 360 -2.82 24.22 5.96
C GLU A 360 -2.78 23.10 7.01
N ARG A 361 -3.55 23.23 8.09
CA ARG A 361 -3.56 22.27 9.19
C ARG A 361 -4.20 20.94 8.79
N ILE A 362 -3.54 19.83 9.10
CA ILE A 362 -4.12 18.50 8.96
C ILE A 362 -4.92 18.12 10.22
N ARG A 363 -4.50 18.59 11.40
CA ARG A 363 -5.17 18.32 12.68
C ARG A 363 -5.27 19.53 13.59
N THR A 364 -6.33 19.58 14.38
CA THR A 364 -6.49 20.53 15.49
C THR A 364 -6.63 19.81 16.81
N TYR A 365 -5.81 20.19 17.79
CA TYR A 365 -5.84 19.73 19.18
C TYR A 365 -6.45 20.86 20.01
N ASN A 366 -7.69 20.68 20.45
CA ASN A 366 -8.42 21.70 21.21
C ASN A 366 -8.56 21.29 22.67
N PHE A 367 -7.65 21.78 23.51
CA PHE A 367 -7.60 21.46 24.94
C PHE A 367 -8.78 22.03 25.73
N THR A 368 -9.41 23.12 25.28
CA THR A 368 -10.58 23.67 26.00
C THR A 368 -11.85 22.85 25.78
N GLN A 369 -11.92 22.14 24.66
CA GLN A 369 -13.03 21.24 24.31
C GLN A 369 -12.68 19.76 24.51
N ASP A 370 -11.47 19.48 25.00
CA ASP A 370 -10.91 18.14 25.16
C ASP A 370 -11.11 17.23 23.92
N ARG A 371 -10.79 17.77 22.74
CA ARG A 371 -11.02 17.10 21.46
C ARG A 371 -9.88 17.27 20.46
N VAL A 372 -9.51 16.17 19.80
CA VAL A 372 -8.65 16.15 18.60
C VAL A 372 -9.50 15.96 17.36
N THR A 373 -9.28 16.77 16.34
CA THR A 373 -9.95 16.64 15.03
C THR A 373 -8.93 16.52 13.90
N ASP A 374 -9.11 15.50 13.04
CA ASP A 374 -8.40 15.37 11.77
C ASP A 374 -9.30 15.89 10.64
N HIS A 375 -8.85 16.93 9.94
CA HIS A 375 -9.66 17.64 8.95
C HIS A 375 -9.77 16.90 7.61
N ARG A 376 -8.94 15.86 7.39
CA ARG A 376 -8.93 15.12 6.12
C ARG A 376 -10.09 14.13 6.04
N ILE A 377 -10.33 13.40 7.13
CA ILE A 377 -11.39 12.39 7.24
C ILE A 377 -12.54 12.82 8.16
N ALA A 378 -12.55 14.08 8.61
CA ALA A 378 -13.50 14.63 9.58
C ALA A 378 -13.68 13.74 10.83
N TYR A 379 -12.58 13.13 11.29
CA TYR A 379 -12.57 12.23 12.45
C TYR A 379 -12.33 13.04 13.73
N GLU A 380 -13.13 12.75 14.76
CA GLU A 380 -13.06 13.43 16.06
C GLU A 380 -12.87 12.41 17.19
N VAL A 381 -11.92 12.70 18.08
CA VAL A 381 -11.64 11.93 19.31
C VAL A 381 -11.75 12.85 20.50
N ARG A 382 -12.39 12.35 21.56
CA ARG A 382 -12.44 13.01 22.87
C ARG A 382 -11.38 12.39 23.78
N ASP A 383 -10.99 13.11 24.83
CA ASP A 383 -9.86 12.78 25.70
C ASP A 383 -8.49 12.98 25.02
N ILE A 384 -8.04 14.23 25.00
CA ILE A 384 -6.76 14.60 24.42
C ILE A 384 -5.60 13.97 25.19
N LYS A 385 -5.74 13.79 26.50
CA LYS A 385 -4.65 13.26 27.33
C LYS A 385 -4.35 11.83 26.94
N GLU A 386 -5.38 10.99 26.83
CA GLU A 386 -5.21 9.61 26.37
C GLU A 386 -4.72 9.54 24.92
N PHE A 387 -5.18 10.46 24.06
CA PHE A 387 -4.67 10.56 22.69
C PHE A 387 -3.16 10.87 22.65
N LEU A 388 -2.69 11.81 23.47
CA LEU A 388 -1.28 12.21 23.56
C LEU A 388 -0.39 11.15 24.22
N CYS A 389 -0.96 10.19 24.96
CA CYS A 389 -0.20 9.02 25.40
C CYS A 389 0.31 8.18 24.22
N GLY A 390 -0.31 8.30 23.02
CA GLY A 390 0.20 7.68 21.80
C GLY A 390 -0.08 6.18 21.70
N GLU A 391 -1.16 5.68 22.31
CA GLU A 391 -1.49 4.25 22.30
C GLU A 391 -2.67 3.94 21.33
N LYS A 392 -3.72 3.29 21.82
CA LYS A 392 -4.86 2.78 21.04
C LYS A 392 -5.61 3.86 20.25
N HIS A 393 -5.84 5.02 20.85
CA HIS A 393 -6.59 6.11 20.21
C HIS A 393 -5.87 6.68 18.98
N LEU A 394 -4.54 6.84 19.06
CA LEU A 394 -3.73 7.27 17.93
C LEU A 394 -3.68 6.17 16.85
N ASP A 395 -3.56 4.91 17.26
CA ASP A 395 -3.56 3.79 16.30
C ASP A 395 -4.86 3.71 15.50
N GLN A 396 -6.00 3.87 16.16
CA GLN A 396 -7.32 3.87 15.51
C GLN A 396 -7.45 4.98 14.47
N LEU A 397 -6.95 6.18 14.77
CA LEU A 397 -6.90 7.29 13.81
C LEU A 397 -6.05 6.91 12.59
N ILE A 398 -4.84 6.40 12.82
CA ILE A 398 -3.90 6.02 11.75
C ILE A 398 -4.50 4.94 10.85
N GLN A 399 -5.12 3.91 11.44
CA GLN A 399 -5.79 2.85 10.67
C GLN A 399 -6.95 3.40 9.83
N ARG A 400 -7.71 4.37 10.34
CA ARG A 400 -8.81 4.99 9.60
C ARG A 400 -8.31 5.86 8.45
N LEU A 401 -7.21 6.57 8.64
CA LEU A 401 -6.54 7.33 7.57
C LEU A 401 -6.01 6.40 6.48
N LEU A 402 -5.37 5.28 6.87
CA LEU A 402 -4.91 4.25 5.95
C LEU A 402 -6.05 3.71 5.10
N HIS A 403 -7.16 3.32 5.73
CA HIS A 403 -8.32 2.81 5.02
C HIS A 403 -8.90 3.83 4.03
N SER A 404 -9.04 5.08 4.44
CA SER A 404 -9.54 6.15 3.56
C SER A 404 -8.64 6.35 2.35
N ALA A 405 -7.32 6.32 2.56
CA ALA A 405 -6.36 6.50 1.47
C ALA A 405 -6.31 5.29 0.53
N ASP A 406 -6.43 4.07 1.07
CA ASP A 406 -6.53 2.85 0.27
C ASP A 406 -7.79 2.88 -0.62
N GLU A 407 -8.92 3.35 -0.09
CA GLU A 407 -10.15 3.56 -0.86
C GLU A 407 -9.97 4.58 -1.99
N GLU A 408 -9.36 5.74 -1.69
CA GLU A 408 -9.05 6.78 -2.67
C GLU A 408 -8.13 6.26 -3.79
N ALA A 409 -7.03 5.57 -3.42
CA ALA A 409 -6.09 5.00 -4.38
C ALA A 409 -6.74 3.98 -5.32
N ILE A 410 -7.64 3.13 -4.80
CA ILE A 410 -8.40 2.19 -5.63
C ILE A 410 -9.32 2.94 -6.59
N THR A 411 -10.01 3.99 -6.12
CA THR A 411 -10.90 4.76 -7.01
C THR A 411 -10.14 5.45 -8.14
N GLU A 412 -8.98 6.04 -7.86
CA GLU A 412 -8.12 6.64 -8.87
C GLU A 412 -7.60 5.60 -9.87
N PHE A 413 -7.13 4.45 -9.37
CA PHE A 413 -6.67 3.36 -10.22
C PHE A 413 -7.78 2.87 -11.17
N LEU A 414 -9.02 2.78 -10.71
CA LEU A 414 -10.16 2.41 -11.55
C LEU A 414 -10.44 3.46 -12.62
N ASP A 415 -10.38 4.74 -12.27
CA ASP A 415 -10.62 5.84 -13.20
C ASP A 415 -9.54 5.94 -14.30
N GLU A 416 -8.26 5.74 -13.95
CA GLU A 416 -7.17 5.72 -14.93
C GLU A 416 -7.31 4.57 -15.92
N ASN A 417 -7.64 3.37 -15.42
CA ASN A 417 -7.85 2.21 -16.27
C ASN A 417 -9.06 2.41 -17.20
N LEU A 418 -10.14 3.04 -16.73
CA LEU A 418 -11.30 3.37 -17.54
C LEU A 418 -10.99 4.42 -18.62
N LYS A 419 -10.12 5.38 -18.35
CA LYS A 419 -9.65 6.36 -19.34
C LYS A 419 -8.77 5.72 -20.40
N SER A 420 -7.91 4.77 -20.02
CA SER A 420 -7.03 4.05 -20.96
C SER A 420 -7.76 3.06 -21.89
N ALA A 421 -8.97 2.66 -21.52
CA ALA A 421 -9.80 1.70 -22.26
C ALA A 421 -10.77 2.37 -23.25
N LYS A 422 -10.87 3.71 -23.25
CA LYS A 422 -11.56 4.50 -24.27
C LYS A 422 -10.56 4.99 -25.31
#